data_AF-A0A831UH12-F1
#
_entry.id   AF-A0A831UH12-F1
#
_cell.length_a   1.000
_cell.length_b   1.000
_cell.length_c   1.000
_cell.angle_alpha   90.00
_cell.angle_beta   90.00
_cell.angle_gamma   90.00
#
_symmetry.space_group_name_H-M   'P 1'
#
loop_
_entity.id
_entity.type
_entity.pdbx_description
1 polymer ?
#
loop_
_entity_poly.entity_id
_entity_poly.type
_entity_poly.pdbx_seq_one_letter_code
_entity_poly.pdbx_strand_id
1 'polypeptide(L)'
;FHHPNPFPLPLAAFGARLQVGGVAVPLALTLPPGEKEADLPVRLTPGEALEAARALLSPEGVEVALEGEALGQRLTFFRARLALPLEPVRVRRSGVNFFLENPNPIPLRAEGLLVLLGQRLTVRADLPARGEGRLWVEGLRPGLEGGRPRLELWLEVPGFLRQALVLEL
;
A
#
# COMPACT_ATOMS: atom_id res chain seq x y z
N PHE A 1 -20.44 -5.52 -6.59
CA PHE A 1 -21.38 -5.96 -5.54
C PHE A 1 -22.38 -6.93 -6.14
N HIS A 2 -22.87 -7.93 -5.41
CA HIS A 2 -24.00 -8.77 -5.82
C HIS A 2 -25.23 -8.40 -4.97
N HIS A 3 -26.24 -7.80 -5.61
CA HIS A 3 -27.50 -7.44 -4.95
C HIS A 3 -28.55 -8.52 -5.24
N PRO A 4 -28.85 -9.42 -4.28
CA PRO A 4 -29.75 -10.55 -4.51
C PRO A 4 -31.24 -10.14 -4.57
N ASN A 5 -31.58 -8.92 -4.17
CA ASN A 5 -32.95 -8.45 -4.15
C ASN A 5 -33.33 -7.87 -5.54
N PRO A 6 -34.51 -8.23 -6.09
CA PRO A 6 -34.95 -7.80 -7.42
C PRO A 6 -35.28 -6.30 -7.54
N PHE A 7 -35.28 -5.54 -6.44
CA PHE A 7 -35.57 -4.10 -6.44
C PHE A 7 -34.32 -3.24 -6.20
N PRO A 8 -34.23 -2.02 -6.76
CA PRO A 8 -33.12 -1.12 -6.46
C PRO A 8 -33.09 -0.73 -4.97
N LEU A 9 -31.90 -0.73 -4.37
CA LEU A 9 -31.70 -0.41 -2.95
C LEU A 9 -31.10 1.00 -2.79
N PRO A 10 -31.90 2.01 -2.41
CA PRO A 10 -31.42 3.37 -2.22
C PRO A 10 -30.65 3.49 -0.90
N LEU A 11 -29.32 3.37 -0.93
CA LEU A 11 -28.47 3.42 0.26
C LEU A 11 -28.60 4.73 1.04
N ALA A 12 -28.88 5.84 0.35
CA ALA A 12 -29.16 7.13 0.97
C ALA A 12 -30.38 7.08 1.92
N ALA A 13 -31.42 6.30 1.60
CA ALA A 13 -32.62 6.17 2.42
C ALA A 13 -32.36 5.40 3.73
N PHE A 14 -31.28 4.61 3.76
CA PHE A 14 -30.82 3.87 4.93
C PHE A 14 -29.69 4.60 5.67
N GLY A 15 -29.46 5.89 5.37
CA GLY A 15 -28.37 6.66 5.98
C GLY A 15 -27.00 5.98 5.83
N ALA A 16 -26.79 5.25 4.73
CA ALA A 16 -25.64 4.37 4.61
C ALA A 16 -24.32 5.15 4.60
N ARG A 17 -23.31 4.58 5.25
CA ARG A 17 -21.96 5.10 5.37
C ARG A 17 -20.96 3.99 5.06
N LEU A 18 -19.98 4.31 4.23
CA LEU A 18 -18.80 3.48 4.07
C LEU A 18 -17.82 3.85 5.18
N GLN A 19 -17.56 2.92 6.08
CA GLN A 19 -16.47 2.99 7.03
C GLN A 19 -15.22 2.45 6.35
N VAL A 20 -14.15 3.23 6.32
CA VAL A 20 -12.80 2.81 5.92
C VAL A 20 -11.89 3.11 7.10
N GLY A 21 -11.70 2.11 7.96
CA GLY A 21 -10.97 2.28 9.22
C GLY A 21 -11.71 3.22 10.16
N GLY A 22 -11.08 4.33 10.51
CA GLY A 22 -11.68 5.38 11.35
C GLY A 22 -12.52 6.42 10.57
N VAL A 23 -12.63 6.30 9.24
CA VAL A 23 -13.25 7.31 8.39
C VAL A 23 -14.64 6.88 7.95
N ALA A 24 -15.65 7.68 8.26
CA ALA A 24 -17.04 7.46 7.86
C ALA A 24 -17.43 8.33 6.66
N VAL A 25 -17.73 7.70 5.52
CA VAL A 25 -18.07 8.39 4.28
C VAL A 25 -19.55 8.20 3.98
N PRO A 26 -20.36 9.28 3.92
CA PRO A 26 -21.77 9.15 3.56
C PRO A 26 -21.92 8.71 2.11
N LEU A 27 -22.86 7.80 1.86
CA LEU A 27 -23.09 7.20 0.56
C LEU A 27 -24.45 7.61 -0.01
N ALA A 28 -24.41 8.34 -1.12
CA ALA A 28 -25.60 8.76 -1.86
C ALA A 28 -25.71 7.97 -3.19
N LEU A 29 -25.90 6.66 -3.10
CA LEU A 29 -26.14 5.81 -4.28
C LEU A 29 -27.36 4.92 -4.12
N THR A 30 -27.83 4.44 -5.27
CA THR A 30 -28.84 3.39 -5.38
C THR A 30 -28.19 2.17 -6.01
N LEU A 31 -28.15 1.05 -5.29
CA LEU A 31 -27.64 -0.21 -5.80
C LEU A 31 -28.72 -0.88 -6.67
N PRO A 32 -28.50 -1.07 -7.98
CA PRO A 32 -29.43 -1.80 -8.82
C PRO A 32 -29.37 -3.32 -8.55
N PRO A 33 -30.39 -4.09 -8.97
CA PRO A 33 -30.41 -5.55 -8.85
C PRO A 33 -29.27 -6.23 -9.62
N GLY A 34 -28.83 -7.39 -9.11
CA GLY A 34 -27.82 -8.24 -9.76
C GLY A 34 -26.37 -7.86 -9.44
N GLU A 35 -25.43 -8.35 -10.26
CA GLU A 35 -24.02 -7.99 -10.15
C GLU A 35 -23.75 -6.68 -10.86
N LYS A 36 -23.15 -5.73 -10.13
CA LYS A 36 -22.75 -4.46 -10.70
C LYS A 36 -21.50 -3.92 -10.03
N GLU A 37 -20.63 -3.33 -10.84
CA GLU A 37 -19.58 -2.43 -10.40
C GLU A 37 -20.17 -1.03 -10.28
N ALA A 38 -19.83 -0.34 -9.19
CA ALA A 38 -20.21 1.06 -9.01
C ALA A 38 -19.02 1.80 -8.41
N ASP A 39 -18.68 2.93 -9.02
CA ASP A 39 -17.67 3.83 -8.51
C ASP A 39 -18.28 4.68 -7.39
N LEU A 40 -17.66 4.60 -6.21
CA LEU A 40 -18.08 5.36 -5.03
C LEU A 40 -17.12 6.54 -4.85
N PRO A 41 -17.46 7.76 -5.28
CA PRO A 41 -16.61 8.92 -5.06
C PRO A 41 -16.60 9.24 -3.56
N VAL A 42 -15.45 9.00 -2.94
CA VAL A 42 -15.22 9.31 -1.53
C VAL A 42 -14.59 10.69 -1.41
N ARG A 43 -15.18 11.58 -0.61
CA ARG A 43 -14.57 12.87 -0.26
C ARG A 43 -13.94 12.78 1.12
N LEU A 44 -12.62 12.84 1.17
CA LEU A 44 -11.84 12.81 2.40
C LEU A 44 -11.20 14.18 2.64
N THR A 45 -11.10 14.57 3.90
CA THR A 45 -10.13 15.59 4.29
C THR A 45 -8.70 15.05 4.09
N PRO A 46 -7.68 15.92 3.95
CA PRO A 46 -6.29 15.46 3.80
C PRO A 46 -5.82 14.54 4.94
N GLY A 47 -6.24 14.79 6.18
CA GLY A 47 -5.90 13.95 7.33
C GLY A 47 -6.54 12.56 7.26
N GLU A 48 -7.82 12.48 6.91
CA GLU A 48 -8.54 11.21 6.74
C GLU A 48 -7.96 10.38 5.59
N ALA A 49 -7.59 11.04 4.48
CA ALA A 49 -6.94 10.37 3.37
C ALA A 49 -5.58 9.77 3.76
N LEU A 50 -4.78 10.50 4.55
CA LEU A 50 -3.49 10.03 5.03
C LEU A 50 -3.63 8.82 5.97
N GLU A 51 -4.55 8.89 6.94
CA GLU A 51 -4.80 7.80 7.89
C GLU A 51 -5.35 6.55 7.20
N ALA A 52 -6.30 6.72 6.26
CA ALA A 52 -6.81 5.61 5.46
C ALA A 52 -5.72 4.98 4.59
N ALA A 53 -4.86 5.79 3.95
CA ALA A 53 -3.75 5.31 3.14
C ALA A 53 -2.73 4.53 3.99
N ARG A 54 -2.38 5.03 5.18
CA ARG A 54 -1.48 4.33 6.12
C ARG A 54 -2.04 2.99 6.55
N ALA A 55 -3.33 2.94 6.89
CA ALA A 55 -3.99 1.70 7.27
C ALA A 55 -4.06 0.70 6.10
N LEU A 56 -4.33 1.17 4.88
CA LEU A 56 -4.35 0.34 3.67
C LEU A 56 -2.99 -0.24 3.32
N LEU A 57 -1.90 0.54 3.46
CA LEU A 57 -0.54 0.10 3.17
C LEU A 57 0.07 -0.77 4.29
N SER A 58 -0.59 -0.85 5.45
CA SER A 58 -0.14 -1.70 6.55
C SER A 58 -0.36 -3.20 6.26
N PRO A 59 0.49 -4.10 6.76
CA PRO A 59 0.28 -5.54 6.67
C PRO A 59 -1.06 -5.99 7.28
N GLU A 60 -1.50 -5.31 8.33
CA GLU A 60 -2.75 -5.58 9.02
C GLU A 60 -3.96 -5.17 8.20
N GLY A 61 -3.82 -4.23 7.27
CA GLY A 61 -4.92 -3.65 6.50
C GLY A 61 -5.95 -2.91 7.36
N VAL A 62 -7.03 -2.50 6.71
CA VAL A 62 -8.10 -1.71 7.29
C VAL A 62 -9.46 -2.40 7.14
N GLU A 63 -10.31 -2.29 8.15
CA GLU A 63 -11.71 -2.71 8.00
C GLU A 63 -12.44 -1.73 7.07
N VAL A 64 -13.11 -2.29 6.06
CA VAL A 64 -14.02 -1.57 5.19
C VAL A 64 -15.41 -2.15 5.37
N ALA A 65 -16.32 -1.35 5.90
CA ALA A 65 -17.69 -1.76 6.17
C ALA A 65 -18.69 -0.79 5.53
N LEU A 66 -19.74 -1.34 4.94
CA LEU A 66 -20.89 -0.59 4.49
C LEU A 66 -21.98 -0.77 5.54
N GLU A 67 -22.26 0.29 6.29
CA GLU A 67 -23.23 0.29 7.37
C GLU A 67 -24.35 1.28 7.09
N GLY A 68 -25.52 1.09 7.67
CA GLY A 68 -26.62 2.04 7.61
C GLY A 68 -27.54 1.88 8.82
N GLU A 69 -28.62 2.63 8.80
CA GLU A 69 -29.64 2.63 9.83
C GLU A 69 -31.03 2.64 9.18
N ALA A 70 -31.88 1.72 9.62
CA ALA A 70 -33.26 1.62 9.17
C ALA A 70 -34.16 1.29 10.36
N LEU A 71 -35.22 2.08 10.57
CA LEU A 71 -36.19 1.84 11.64
C LEU A 71 -35.55 1.68 13.04
N GLY A 72 -34.48 2.45 13.31
CA GLY A 72 -33.72 2.38 14.58
C GLY A 72 -32.81 1.16 14.73
N GLN A 73 -32.65 0.35 13.68
CA GLN A 73 -31.73 -0.78 13.65
C GLN A 73 -30.49 -0.45 12.81
N ARG A 74 -29.31 -0.79 13.33
CA ARG A 74 -28.06 -0.69 12.56
C ARG A 74 -27.96 -1.87 11.61
N LEU A 75 -27.83 -1.57 10.32
CA LEU A 75 -27.65 -2.54 9.25
C LEU A 75 -26.18 -2.58 8.84
N THR A 76 -25.63 -3.77 8.66
CA THR A 76 -24.33 -3.97 8.02
C THR A 76 -24.57 -4.66 6.68
N PHE A 77 -24.42 -3.93 5.58
CA PHE A 77 -24.59 -4.46 4.24
C PHE A 77 -23.38 -5.30 3.82
N PHE A 78 -22.18 -4.87 4.22
CA PHE A 78 -20.93 -5.55 3.92
C PHE A 78 -19.87 -5.20 4.96
N ARG A 79 -18.97 -6.13 5.25
CA ARG A 79 -17.75 -5.90 6.02
C ARG A 79 -16.65 -6.76 5.44
N ALA A 80 -15.51 -6.16 5.15
CA ALA A 80 -14.29 -6.86 4.76
C ALA A 80 -13.07 -6.16 5.32
N ARG A 81 -11.92 -6.82 5.21
CA ARG A 81 -10.62 -6.28 5.55
C ARG A 81 -9.80 -6.13 4.28
N LEU A 82 -9.33 -4.92 4.00
CA LEU A 82 -8.54 -4.60 2.81
C LEU A 82 -7.12 -4.22 3.23
N ALA A 83 -6.14 -4.90 2.65
CA ALA A 83 -4.73 -4.56 2.76
C ALA A 83 -4.15 -4.45 1.35
N LEU A 84 -3.38 -3.41 1.10
CA LEU A 84 -2.63 -3.15 -0.13
C LEU A 84 -1.15 -2.97 0.23
N PRO A 85 -0.51 -4.00 0.80
CA PRO A 85 0.88 -3.88 1.23
C PRO A 85 1.79 -3.56 0.04
N LEU A 86 2.90 -2.88 0.32
CA LEU A 86 3.93 -2.64 -0.69
C LEU A 86 4.49 -3.98 -1.18
N GLU A 87 4.52 -4.15 -2.50
CA GLU A 87 5.27 -5.23 -3.11
C GLU A 87 6.78 -5.01 -2.90
N PRO A 88 7.55 -6.07 -2.61
CA PRO A 88 8.98 -5.95 -2.41
C PRO A 88 9.67 -5.47 -3.69
N VAL A 89 10.64 -4.56 -3.54
CA VAL A 89 11.47 -4.13 -4.68
C VAL A 89 12.32 -5.29 -5.18
N ARG A 90 12.56 -5.34 -6.49
CA ARG A 90 13.38 -6.39 -7.11
C ARG A 90 14.79 -5.85 -7.33
N VAL A 91 15.79 -6.68 -7.07
CA VAL A 91 17.18 -6.32 -7.33
C VAL A 91 17.62 -6.93 -8.65
N ARG A 92 18.19 -6.09 -9.52
CA ARG A 92 18.83 -6.53 -10.76
C ARG A 92 20.30 -6.09 -10.74
N ARG A 93 21.21 -7.04 -10.95
CA ARG A 93 22.64 -6.76 -11.05
C ARG A 93 23.07 -6.71 -12.52
N SER A 94 23.83 -5.69 -12.88
CA SER A 94 24.48 -5.59 -14.19
C SER A 94 25.93 -5.17 -14.01
N GLY A 95 26.84 -6.15 -14.14
CA GLY A 95 28.25 -5.97 -13.84
C GLY A 95 28.48 -5.62 -12.36
N VAL A 96 29.00 -4.42 -12.13
CA VAL A 96 29.25 -3.85 -10.78
C VAL A 96 28.09 -2.98 -10.27
N ASN A 97 27.06 -2.76 -11.08
CA ASN A 97 25.92 -1.91 -10.73
C ASN A 97 24.77 -2.75 -10.17
N PHE A 98 24.12 -2.22 -9.15
CA PHE A 98 22.87 -2.73 -8.62
C PHE A 98 21.73 -1.76 -8.97
N PHE A 99 20.65 -2.32 -9.48
CA PHE A 99 19.42 -1.62 -9.82
C PHE A 99 18.29 -2.16 -8.94
N LEU A 100 17.42 -1.26 -8.51
CA LEU A 100 16.20 -1.58 -7.79
C LEU A 100 15.02 -1.25 -8.69
N GLU A 101 14.16 -2.23 -8.91
CA GLU A 101 12.89 -2.09 -9.61
C GLU A 101 11.77 -1.94 -8.58
N ASN A 102 11.00 -0.87 -8.69
CA ASN A 102 9.81 -0.62 -7.90
C ASN A 102 8.56 -1.09 -8.66
N PRO A 103 7.93 -2.19 -8.26
CA PRO A 103 6.68 -2.66 -8.90
C PRO A 103 5.46 -1.81 -8.50
N ASN A 104 5.56 -1.01 -7.43
CA ASN A 104 4.43 -0.30 -6.85
C ASN A 104 4.04 0.94 -7.69
N PRO A 105 2.75 1.31 -7.73
CA PRO A 105 2.26 2.50 -8.44
C PRO A 105 2.58 3.83 -7.74
N ILE A 106 3.46 3.82 -6.74
CA ILE A 106 3.85 4.99 -5.93
C ILE A 106 5.38 5.07 -5.85
N PRO A 107 5.95 6.29 -5.80
CA PRO A 107 7.39 6.45 -5.67
C PRO A 107 7.86 6.00 -4.28
N LEU A 108 9.07 5.45 -4.23
CA LEU A 108 9.71 4.95 -3.01
C LEU A 108 11.11 5.55 -2.87
N ARG A 109 11.53 5.80 -1.63
CA ARG A 109 12.92 6.05 -1.29
C ARG A 109 13.46 4.83 -0.57
N ALA A 110 14.58 4.29 -1.06
CA ALA A 110 15.24 3.16 -0.45
C ALA A 110 16.55 3.63 0.20
N GLU A 111 16.70 3.41 1.50
CA GLU A 111 17.96 3.69 2.23
C GLU A 111 18.36 2.51 3.10
N GLY A 112 19.64 2.18 3.16
CA GLY A 112 20.08 1.12 4.05
C GLY A 112 21.51 0.69 3.85
N LEU A 113 21.74 -0.63 3.93
CA LEU A 113 23.05 -1.24 3.93
C LEU A 113 23.14 -2.36 2.89
N LEU A 114 24.16 -2.29 2.05
CA LEU A 114 24.63 -3.39 1.22
C LEU A 114 25.74 -4.13 1.98
N VAL A 115 25.51 -5.40 2.29
CA VAL A 115 26.55 -6.30 2.75
C VAL A 115 27.12 -7.02 1.53
N LEU A 116 28.33 -6.66 1.13
CA LEU A 116 28.98 -7.22 -0.05
C LEU A 116 30.46 -7.43 0.27
N LEU A 117 30.97 -8.64 0.00
CA LEU A 117 32.41 -8.93 0.16
C LEU A 117 32.92 -8.56 1.57
N GLY A 118 32.17 -8.96 2.61
CA GLY A 118 32.50 -8.72 4.01
C GLY A 118 32.34 -7.26 4.50
N GLN A 119 31.96 -6.34 3.61
CA GLN A 119 31.80 -4.92 3.92
C GLN A 119 30.34 -4.55 4.10
N ARG A 120 30.09 -3.53 4.94
CA ARG A 120 28.78 -2.89 5.10
C ARG A 120 28.85 -1.51 4.46
N LEU A 121 28.10 -1.31 3.38
CA LEU A 121 28.13 -0.10 2.57
C LEU A 121 26.79 0.61 2.67
N THR A 122 26.80 1.91 2.96
CA THR A 122 25.56 2.69 2.93
C THR A 122 25.06 2.81 1.51
N VAL A 123 23.76 2.56 1.32
CA VAL A 123 23.11 2.65 0.02
C VAL A 123 21.88 3.55 0.06
N ARG A 124 21.67 4.26 -1.04
CA ARG A 124 20.47 5.08 -1.27
C ARG A 124 20.01 4.96 -2.72
N ALA A 125 18.70 4.97 -2.92
CA ALA A 125 18.07 5.09 -4.23
C ALA A 125 16.71 5.75 -4.12
N ASP A 126 16.41 6.66 -5.04
CA ASP A 126 15.06 7.16 -5.28
C ASP A 126 14.46 6.36 -6.44
N LEU A 127 13.27 5.81 -6.21
CA LEU A 127 12.58 4.91 -7.13
C LEU A 127 11.29 5.58 -7.63
N PRO A 128 11.15 5.82 -8.94
CA PRO A 128 9.89 6.29 -9.50
C PRO A 128 8.80 5.21 -9.35
N ALA A 129 7.53 5.63 -9.46
CA ALA A 129 6.40 4.71 -9.54
C ALA A 129 6.54 3.81 -10.77
N ARG A 130 6.44 2.49 -10.59
CA ARG A 130 6.61 1.49 -11.67
C ARG A 130 7.87 1.71 -12.51
N GLY A 131 9.02 1.88 -11.85
CA GLY A 131 10.27 2.11 -12.56
C GLY A 131 11.50 1.66 -11.78
N GLU A 132 12.66 2.00 -12.33
CA GLU A 132 13.96 1.54 -11.83
C GLU A 132 14.80 2.71 -11.31
N GLY A 133 15.54 2.48 -10.24
CA GLY A 133 16.58 3.38 -9.75
C GLY A 133 17.90 2.64 -9.55
N ARG A 134 19.01 3.37 -9.74
CA ARG A 134 20.35 2.85 -9.48
C ARG A 134 20.69 3.01 -8.00
N LEU A 135 21.22 1.96 -7.39
CA LEU A 135 21.77 2.04 -6.04
C LEU A 135 23.08 2.81 -6.05
N TRP A 136 23.10 3.91 -5.31
CA TRP A 136 24.32 4.64 -5.00
C TRP A 136 24.98 3.97 -3.81
N VAL A 137 26.21 3.49 -4.00
CA VAL A 137 26.99 2.79 -2.98
C VAL A 137 28.14 3.68 -2.55
N GLU A 138 28.18 4.03 -1.27
CA GLU A 138 29.25 4.85 -0.70
C GLU A 138 30.34 3.96 -0.07
N GLY A 139 31.61 4.26 -0.37
CA GLY A 139 32.75 3.73 0.39
C GLY A 139 33.22 2.30 0.04
N LEU A 140 32.90 1.78 -1.14
CA LEU A 140 33.36 0.45 -1.59
C LEU A 140 34.90 0.38 -1.61
N ARG A 141 35.49 -0.54 -0.82
CA ARG A 141 36.93 -0.83 -0.84
C ARG A 141 37.19 -2.24 -1.39
N PRO A 142 37.79 -2.40 -2.58
CA PRO A 142 38.16 -3.72 -3.08
C PRO A 142 39.21 -4.36 -2.15
N GLY A 143 38.99 -5.57 -1.65
CA GLY A 143 40.03 -6.27 -0.88
C GLY A 143 39.60 -7.27 0.20
N LEU A 144 38.32 -7.66 0.29
CA LEU A 144 37.87 -8.63 1.29
C LEU A 144 37.07 -9.75 0.63
N GLU A 145 37.49 -11.00 0.84
CA GLU A 145 36.80 -12.19 0.35
C GLU A 145 36.03 -12.82 1.52
N GLY A 146 34.69 -12.80 1.45
CA GLY A 146 33.85 -13.54 2.38
C GLY A 146 32.46 -12.93 2.60
N GLY A 147 31.46 -13.79 2.84
CA GLY A 147 30.10 -13.40 3.19
C GLY A 147 29.08 -13.56 2.05
N ARG A 148 27.85 -13.94 2.41
CA ARG A 148 26.72 -13.96 1.48
C ARG A 148 26.28 -12.51 1.22
N PRO A 149 26.18 -12.09 -0.05
CA PRO A 149 25.79 -10.74 -0.35
C PRO A 149 24.31 -10.56 0.00
N ARG A 150 23.99 -9.50 0.73
CA ARG A 150 22.61 -9.16 1.09
C ARG A 150 22.40 -7.66 1.13
N LEU A 151 21.17 -7.25 0.89
CA LEU A 151 20.74 -5.87 0.87
C LEU A 151 19.67 -5.66 1.94
N GLU A 152 20.00 -4.87 2.95
CA GLU A 152 19.09 -4.47 4.03
C GLU A 152 18.60 -3.04 3.73
N LEU A 153 17.35 -2.89 3.31
CA LEU A 153 16.74 -1.61 2.93
C LEU A 153 15.64 -1.20 3.89
N TRP A 154 15.52 0.10 4.08
CA TRP A 154 14.30 0.77 4.51
C TRP A 154 13.64 1.38 3.28
N LEU A 155 12.46 0.86 2.94
CA LEU A 155 11.60 1.43 1.92
C LEU A 155 10.70 2.48 2.58
N GLU A 156 10.78 3.71 2.08
CA GLU A 156 9.99 4.83 2.54
C GLU A 156 9.09 5.31 1.41
N VAL A 157 7.79 5.41 1.69
CA VAL A 157 6.89 6.29 0.94
C VAL A 157 7.00 7.66 1.60
N PRO A 158 7.56 8.70 0.94
CA PRO A 158 7.96 9.94 1.61
C PRO A 158 6.85 10.59 2.44
N GLY A 159 6.99 10.61 3.77
CA GLY A 159 6.00 11.17 4.71
C GLY A 159 4.82 10.25 5.08
N PHE A 160 4.78 9.02 4.54
CA PHE A 160 3.66 8.08 4.73
C PHE A 160 4.02 6.87 5.57
N LEU A 161 4.93 6.02 5.09
CA LEU A 161 5.21 4.70 5.63
C LEU A 161 6.68 4.36 5.46
N ARG A 162 7.27 3.69 6.45
CA ARG A 162 8.63 3.15 6.40
C ARG A 162 8.62 1.67 6.76
N GLN A 163 9.17 0.83 5.88
CA GLN A 163 9.20 -0.62 6.03
C GLN A 163 10.63 -1.15 5.85
N ALA A 164 11.02 -2.16 6.65
CA ALA A 164 12.26 -2.88 6.47
C ALA A 164 12.10 -3.99 5.42
N LEU A 165 13.11 -4.16 4.57
CA LEU A 165 13.21 -5.22 3.58
C LEU A 165 14.62 -5.78 3.59
N VAL A 166 14.75 -7.10 3.61
CA VAL A 166 16.04 -7.79 3.48
C VAL A 166 15.98 -8.67 2.23
N LEU A 167 16.91 -8.45 1.31
CA LEU A 167 17.04 -9.21 0.06
C LEU A 167 18.40 -9.91 0.03
N GLU A 168 18.41 -11.21 -0.21
CA GLU A 168 19.62 -11.95 -0.54
C GLU A 168 19.99 -11.68 -2.02
N LEU A 169 21.27 -11.49 -2.32
CA LEU A 169 21.78 -11.01 -3.63
C LEU A 169 22.48 -12.09 -4.46
#